data_AF-A0A9D7XRK0-F1
#
_entry.id   AF-A0A9D7XRK0-F1
#
_cell.length_a   1.000
_cell.length_b   1.000
_cell.length_c   1.000
_cell.angle_alpha   90.00
_cell.angle_beta   90.00
_cell.angle_gamma   90.00
#
_symmetry.space_group_name_H-M   'P 1'
#
loop_
_entity.id
_entity.type
_entity.pdbx_description
1 polymer ?
#
loop_
_entity_poly.entity_id
_entity_poly.type
_entity_poly.pdbx_seq_one_letter_code
_entity_poly.pdbx_strand_id
1 'polypeptide(L)'
;MEWIMGHLQLIIVVGGAIAYWLNQRRKAKEEAEIEQSLSEPQPMMQMDDDAERTRRIQEEIRRKILERVGGSTRPVQTPPPMPETPPPLQREQPQPVVDTYTESTREEEAVAADMAMLERQQVLAEKLRELQAQRREHDRPAEVFAEKTALAMSASSTAVRGSVLADLRNPVSVRRAIVLREVLGTPVGLR
;
A
#
# COMPACT_ATOMS: atom_id res chain seq x y z
N MET A 1 -46.05 8.96 31.25
CA MET A 1 -45.50 8.72 29.90
C MET A 1 -44.82 9.95 29.30
N GLU A 2 -45.30 11.17 29.55
CA GLU A 2 -44.70 12.44 29.06
C GLU A 2 -43.22 12.68 29.46
N TRP A 3 -42.79 12.19 30.63
CA TRP A 3 -41.45 12.44 31.14
C TRP A 3 -40.33 11.84 30.25
N ILE A 4 -40.57 10.65 29.68
CA ILE A 4 -39.59 9.96 28.84
C ILE A 4 -39.50 10.57 27.44
N MET A 5 -40.60 11.13 26.92
CA MET A 5 -40.61 11.85 25.65
C MET A 5 -39.88 13.19 25.76
N GLY A 6 -40.05 13.92 26.88
CA GLY A 6 -39.34 15.18 27.12
C GLY A 6 -37.84 15.04 27.36
N HIS A 7 -37.39 13.88 27.85
CA HIS A 7 -35.98 13.61 28.17
C HIS A 7 -35.33 12.62 27.20
N LEU A 8 -35.96 12.32 26.06
CA LEU A 8 -35.43 11.39 25.07
C LEU A 8 -34.03 11.81 24.58
N GLN A 9 -33.82 13.11 24.40
CA GLN A 9 -32.51 13.66 24.04
C GLN A 9 -31.46 13.46 25.15
N LEU A 10 -31.86 13.57 26.42
CA LEU A 10 -30.99 13.29 27.57
C LEU A 10 -30.64 11.79 27.66
N ILE A 11 -31.59 10.90 27.39
CA ILE A 11 -31.36 9.45 27.34
C ILE A 11 -30.40 9.09 26.20
N ILE A 12 -30.53 9.72 25.03
CA ILE A 12 -29.62 9.50 23.89
C ILE A 12 -28.21 9.99 24.22
N VAL A 13 -28.06 11.15 24.85
CA VAL A 13 -26.75 11.68 25.26
C VAL A 13 -26.10 10.80 26.32
N VAL A 14 -26.86 10.38 27.34
CA VAL A 14 -26.36 9.49 28.41
C VAL A 14 -26.04 8.11 27.86
N GLY A 15 -26.89 7.55 27.00
CA GLY A 15 -26.65 6.27 26.33
C GLY A 15 -25.42 6.32 25.43
N GLY A 16 -25.23 7.42 24.69
CA GLY A 16 -24.04 7.68 23.88
C GLY A 16 -22.78 7.80 24.72
N ALA A 17 -22.83 8.49 25.86
CA ALA A 17 -21.71 8.60 26.78
C ALA A 17 -21.34 7.24 27.40
N ILE A 18 -22.33 6.43 27.79
CA ILE A 18 -22.11 5.08 28.32
C ILE A 18 -21.54 4.16 27.21
N ALA A 19 -22.09 4.22 26.00
CA ALA A 19 -21.59 3.42 24.87
C ALA A 19 -20.16 3.83 24.48
N TYR A 20 -19.87 5.13 24.47
CA TYR A 20 -18.53 5.66 24.23
C TYR A 20 -17.55 5.19 25.32
N TRP A 21 -17.94 5.28 26.59
CA TRP A 21 -17.13 4.81 27.71
C TRP A 21 -16.87 3.30 27.69
N LEU A 22 -17.89 2.50 27.34
CA LEU A 22 -17.75 1.05 27.22
C LEU A 22 -16.83 0.66 26.05
N ASN A 23 -16.95 1.37 24.92
CA ASN A 23 -16.08 1.19 23.76
C ASN A 23 -14.64 1.63 24.07
N GLN A 24 -14.46 2.70 24.83
CA GLN A 24 -13.15 3.17 25.28
C GLN A 24 -12.49 2.17 26.24
N ARG A 25 -13.26 1.53 27.11
CA ARG A 25 -12.75 0.46 28.00
C ARG A 25 -12.36 -0.81 27.24
N ARG A 26 -13.06 -1.13 26.14
CA ARG A 26 -12.66 -2.21 25.23
C ARG A 26 -11.39 -1.87 24.48
N LYS A 27 -11.30 -0.67 23.92
CA LYS A 27 -10.08 -0.19 23.25
C LYS A 27 -8.87 -0.16 24.18
N ALA A 28 -9.03 0.27 25.43
CA ALA A 28 -7.94 0.23 26.40
C ALA A 28 -7.49 -1.21 26.76
N LYS A 29 -8.40 -2.20 26.66
CA LYS A 29 -8.02 -3.62 26.79
C LYS A 29 -7.32 -4.15 25.55
N GLU A 30 -7.80 -3.80 24.36
CA GLU A 30 -7.16 -4.15 23.09
C GLU A 30 -5.77 -3.49 22.99
N GLU A 31 -5.64 -2.22 23.36
CA GLU A 31 -4.35 -1.51 23.43
C GLU A 31 -3.42 -2.11 24.48
N ALA A 32 -3.93 -2.53 25.64
CA ALA A 32 -3.13 -3.25 26.64
C ALA A 32 -2.70 -4.65 26.15
N GLU A 33 -3.55 -5.36 25.40
CA GLU A 33 -3.24 -6.68 24.81
C GLU A 33 -2.25 -6.54 23.62
N ILE A 34 -2.33 -5.42 22.89
CA ILE A 34 -1.39 -5.04 21.84
C ILE A 34 -0.05 -4.61 22.46
N GLU A 35 -0.04 -3.77 23.49
CA GLU A 35 1.20 -3.38 24.21
C GLU A 35 1.84 -4.57 24.93
N GLN A 36 1.04 -5.51 25.44
CA GLN A 36 1.54 -6.75 26.06
C GLN A 36 2.10 -7.72 24.99
N SER A 37 1.49 -7.81 23.81
CA SER A 37 2.05 -8.58 22.67
C SER A 37 3.22 -7.90 21.96
N LEU A 38 3.41 -6.59 22.16
CA LEU A 38 4.61 -5.83 21.76
C LEU A 38 5.76 -5.91 22.79
N SER A 39 5.44 -6.26 24.04
CA SER A 39 6.42 -6.38 25.15
C SER A 39 6.83 -7.82 25.43
N GLU A 40 6.08 -8.82 24.95
CA GLU A 40 6.56 -10.18 24.82
C GLU A 40 7.49 -10.28 23.60
N PRO A 41 8.69 -10.89 23.72
CA PRO A 41 9.45 -11.24 22.53
C PRO A 41 8.56 -12.15 21.69
N GLN A 42 8.14 -11.67 20.52
CA GLN A 42 7.41 -12.50 19.56
C GLN A 42 8.15 -13.84 19.41
N PRO A 43 7.44 -14.98 19.45
CA PRO A 43 8.08 -16.27 19.35
C PRO A 43 8.85 -16.31 18.02
N MET A 44 10.18 -16.38 18.10
CA MET A 44 11.09 -16.47 16.95
C MET A 44 10.71 -17.58 15.96
N MET A 45 9.85 -18.54 16.37
CA MET A 45 9.22 -19.54 15.53
C MET A 45 8.51 -19.00 14.28
N GLN A 46 7.81 -17.85 14.31
CA GLN A 46 7.09 -17.38 13.12
C GLN A 46 8.03 -16.78 12.04
N MET A 47 9.11 -16.13 12.46
CA MET A 47 10.13 -15.61 11.54
C MET A 47 10.97 -16.74 10.93
N ASP A 48 11.26 -17.79 11.72
CA ASP A 48 11.91 -19.00 11.23
C ASP A 48 11.02 -19.75 10.23
N ASP A 49 9.70 -19.86 10.50
CA ASP A 49 8.74 -20.51 9.60
C ASP A 49 8.65 -19.82 8.23
N ASP A 50 8.64 -18.49 8.20
CA ASP A 50 8.59 -17.73 6.93
C ASP A 50 9.93 -17.77 6.18
N ALA A 51 11.05 -17.82 6.90
CA ALA A 51 12.38 -18.04 6.32
C ALA A 51 12.53 -19.46 5.73
N GLU A 52 11.92 -20.47 6.37
CA GLU A 52 11.88 -21.83 5.85
C GLU A 52 10.98 -21.96 4.62
N ARG A 53 9.81 -21.33 4.62
CA ARG A 53 8.89 -21.33 3.47
C ARG A 53 9.55 -20.71 2.24
N THR A 54 10.24 -19.59 2.41
CA THR A 54 10.97 -18.94 1.31
C THR A 54 12.12 -19.80 0.77
N ARG A 55 12.86 -20.51 1.64
CA ARG A 55 13.89 -21.48 1.20
C ARG A 55 13.28 -22.62 0.38
N ARG A 56 12.18 -23.22 0.84
CA ARG A 56 11.47 -24.29 0.12
C ARG A 56 10.99 -23.83 -1.26
N ILE A 57 10.43 -22.62 -1.35
CA ILE A 57 9.98 -22.03 -2.62
C ILE A 57 11.16 -21.83 -3.59
N GLN A 58 12.31 -21.34 -3.10
CA GLN A 58 13.49 -21.14 -3.94
C GLN A 58 14.06 -22.46 -4.47
N GLU A 59 14.09 -23.50 -3.63
CA GLU A 59 14.54 -24.85 -4.02
C GLU A 59 13.59 -25.48 -5.05
N GLU A 60 12.28 -25.33 -4.87
CA GLU A 60 11.28 -25.77 -5.85
C GLU A 60 11.44 -25.06 -7.20
N ILE A 61 11.63 -23.74 -7.20
CA ILE A 61 11.88 -22.97 -8.42
C ILE A 61 13.16 -23.46 -9.10
N ARG A 62 14.25 -23.64 -8.34
CA ARG A 62 15.54 -24.09 -8.88
C ARG A 62 15.43 -25.49 -9.49
N ARG A 63 14.73 -26.40 -8.81
CA ARG A 63 14.44 -27.75 -9.31
C ARG A 63 13.61 -27.70 -10.60
N LYS A 64 12.58 -26.87 -10.64
CA LYS A 64 11.70 -26.72 -11.82
C LYS A 64 12.42 -26.09 -13.02
N ILE A 65 13.40 -25.21 -12.78
CA ILE A 65 14.29 -24.69 -13.83
C ILE A 65 15.22 -25.79 -14.32
N LEU A 66 15.86 -26.54 -13.43
CA LEU A 66 16.71 -27.68 -13.81
C LEU A 66 15.94 -28.75 -14.59
N GLU A 67 14.70 -29.06 -14.21
CA GLU A 67 13.83 -29.97 -14.96
C GLU A 67 13.45 -29.42 -16.34
N ARG A 68 13.24 -28.11 -16.47
CA ARG A 68 12.97 -27.46 -17.76
C ARG A 68 14.22 -27.36 -18.64
N VAL A 69 15.38 -27.12 -18.06
CA VAL A 69 16.66 -27.03 -18.77
C VAL A 69 17.18 -28.42 -19.16
N GLY A 70 16.97 -29.43 -18.31
CA GLY A 70 17.34 -30.83 -18.55
C GLY A 70 16.34 -31.61 -19.41
N GLY A 71 15.05 -31.22 -19.41
CA GLY A 71 13.99 -31.85 -20.20
C GLY A 71 13.58 -31.08 -21.47
N SER A 72 14.13 -29.88 -21.71
CA SER A 72 13.81 -29.07 -22.89
C SER A 72 15.09 -28.59 -23.57
N THR A 73 15.72 -29.52 -24.30
CA THR A 73 16.27 -29.18 -25.61
C THR A 73 15.10 -28.83 -26.55
N ARG A 74 14.43 -27.70 -26.33
CA ARG A 74 13.90 -26.99 -27.50
C ARG A 74 15.12 -26.30 -28.09
N PRO A 75 15.65 -26.74 -29.24
CA PRO A 75 16.77 -26.05 -29.83
C PRO A 75 16.30 -24.62 -30.07
N VAL A 76 16.96 -23.65 -29.45
CA VAL A 76 17.18 -22.37 -30.12
C VAL A 76 17.86 -22.80 -31.41
N GLN A 77 17.15 -22.69 -32.54
CA GLN A 77 17.75 -22.85 -33.84
C GLN A 77 18.80 -21.75 -33.96
N THR A 78 20.04 -22.06 -33.58
CA THR A 78 21.19 -21.34 -34.07
C THR A 78 21.24 -21.60 -35.57
N PRO A 79 21.13 -20.56 -36.42
CA PRO A 79 21.33 -20.75 -37.85
C PRO A 79 22.74 -21.32 -38.08
N PRO A 80 22.92 -22.26 -39.01
CA PRO A 80 24.20 -22.91 -39.25
C PRO A 80 25.27 -21.88 -39.67
N PRO A 81 26.55 -22.08 -39.29
CA PRO A 81 27.63 -21.24 -39.81
C PRO A 81 27.77 -21.48 -41.31
N MET A 82 27.62 -20.42 -42.10
CA MET A 82 27.78 -20.45 -43.55
C MET A 82 29.23 -20.81 -43.91
N PRO A 83 29.49 -21.78 -44.81
CA PRO A 83 30.76 -21.85 -45.52
C PRO A 83 30.86 -20.70 -46.53
N GLU A 84 32.10 -20.29 -46.79
CA GLU A 84 32.48 -19.20 -47.69
C GLU A 84 31.81 -19.27 -49.06
N THR A 85 31.54 -18.07 -49.56
CA THR A 85 30.79 -17.71 -50.76
C THR A 85 31.44 -18.24 -52.05
N PRO A 86 30.76 -19.10 -52.85
CA PRO A 86 31.04 -19.21 -54.28
C PRO A 86 30.39 -18.03 -55.03
N PRO A 87 30.95 -17.60 -56.19
CA PRO A 87 30.57 -16.37 -56.87
C PRO A 87 29.09 -16.36 -57.30
N PRO A 88 28.46 -15.18 -57.41
CA PRO A 88 27.02 -15.06 -57.59
C PRO A 88 26.61 -15.60 -58.96
N LEU A 89 25.91 -16.73 -58.98
CA LEU A 89 25.05 -17.06 -60.11
C LEU A 89 23.85 -16.12 -60.05
N GLN A 90 23.64 -15.39 -61.16
CA GLN A 90 22.49 -14.50 -61.36
C GLN A 90 21.20 -15.30 -61.07
N ARG A 91 20.53 -14.96 -59.97
CA ARG A 91 19.13 -15.34 -59.77
C ARG A 91 18.31 -14.50 -60.73
N GLU A 92 17.69 -15.16 -61.71
CA GLU A 92 16.49 -14.61 -62.35
C GLU A 92 15.50 -14.27 -61.24
N GLN A 93 15.16 -12.98 -61.10
CA GLN A 93 14.09 -12.56 -60.21
C GLN A 93 12.79 -13.13 -60.77
N PRO A 94 12.07 -14.01 -60.04
CA PRO A 94 10.67 -14.25 -60.36
C PRO A 94 9.95 -12.91 -60.19
N GLN A 95 9.31 -12.43 -61.24
CA GLN A 95 8.44 -11.26 -61.18
C GLN A 95 7.39 -11.51 -60.08
N PRO A 96 7.07 -10.51 -59.24
CA PRO A 96 6.02 -10.66 -58.25
C PRO A 96 4.71 -10.87 -58.99
N VAL A 97 4.19 -12.10 -58.96
CA VAL A 97 2.79 -12.37 -59.23
C VAL A 97 2.03 -11.60 -58.15
N VAL A 98 1.39 -10.51 -58.57
CA VAL A 98 0.49 -9.73 -57.72
C VAL A 98 -0.73 -10.62 -57.50
N ASP A 99 -0.76 -11.35 -56.39
CA ASP A 99 -1.94 -12.09 -55.94
C ASP A 99 -2.99 -11.10 -55.43
N THR A 100 -3.72 -10.49 -56.36
CA THR A 100 -4.87 -9.59 -56.13
C THR A 100 -6.03 -10.20 -55.31
N TYR A 101 -5.92 -11.46 -54.87
CA TYR A 101 -6.93 -12.15 -54.07
C TYR A 101 -6.58 -12.25 -52.58
N THR A 102 -5.45 -11.69 -52.12
CA THR A 102 -5.00 -11.77 -50.71
C THR A 102 -5.19 -10.49 -49.89
N GLU A 103 -5.60 -9.37 -50.51
CA GLU A 103 -5.82 -8.10 -49.80
C GLU A 103 -7.10 -8.11 -48.95
N SER A 104 -8.20 -8.70 -49.44
CA SER A 104 -9.48 -8.70 -48.73
C SER A 104 -9.43 -9.45 -47.39
N THR A 105 -8.73 -10.59 -47.34
CA THR A 105 -8.58 -11.37 -46.09
C THR A 105 -7.66 -10.67 -45.09
N ARG A 106 -6.68 -9.90 -45.59
CA ARG A 106 -5.71 -9.16 -44.76
C ARG A 106 -6.33 -7.91 -44.13
N GLU A 107 -7.26 -7.26 -44.82
CA GLU A 107 -8.03 -6.13 -44.29
C GLU A 107 -9.00 -6.57 -43.19
N GLU A 108 -9.68 -7.71 -43.35
CA GLU A 108 -10.58 -8.26 -42.32
C GLU A 108 -9.82 -8.64 -41.03
N GLU A 109 -8.64 -9.26 -41.15
CA GLU A 109 -7.79 -9.58 -40.00
C GLU A 109 -7.24 -8.33 -39.29
N ALA A 110 -6.91 -7.28 -40.05
CA ALA A 110 -6.44 -6.02 -39.48
C ALA A 110 -7.54 -5.31 -38.67
N VAL A 111 -8.77 -5.27 -39.20
CA VAL A 111 -9.93 -4.69 -38.49
C VAL A 111 -10.26 -5.51 -37.24
N ALA A 112 -10.20 -6.84 -37.30
CA ALA A 112 -10.40 -7.70 -36.14
C ALA A 112 -9.32 -7.50 -35.05
N ALA A 113 -8.06 -7.30 -35.46
CA ALA A 113 -6.96 -7.01 -34.54
C ALA A 113 -7.13 -5.65 -33.84
N ASP A 114 -7.54 -4.62 -34.58
CA ASP A 114 -7.81 -3.29 -34.03
C ASP A 114 -8.98 -3.30 -33.05
N MET A 115 -10.05 -4.04 -33.36
CA MET A 115 -11.19 -4.24 -32.45
C MET A 115 -10.75 -4.95 -31.15
N ALA A 116 -9.97 -6.02 -31.25
CA ALA A 116 -9.44 -6.73 -30.08
C ALA A 116 -8.50 -5.83 -29.24
N MET A 117 -7.76 -4.92 -29.88
CA MET A 117 -6.92 -3.94 -29.19
C MET A 117 -7.76 -2.91 -28.43
N LEU A 118 -8.85 -2.41 -29.03
CA LEU A 118 -9.80 -1.50 -28.40
C LEU A 118 -10.47 -2.14 -27.19
N GLU A 119 -10.94 -3.38 -27.29
CA GLU A 119 -11.52 -4.12 -26.16
C GLU A 119 -10.51 -4.26 -25.01
N ARG A 120 -9.25 -4.57 -25.33
CA ARG A 120 -8.19 -4.66 -24.33
C ARG A 120 -7.92 -3.32 -23.63
N GLN A 121 -8.00 -2.20 -24.36
CA GLN A 121 -7.87 -0.86 -23.78
C GLN A 121 -9.05 -0.53 -22.86
N GLN A 122 -10.29 -0.90 -23.25
CA GLN A 122 -11.48 -0.68 -22.42
C GLN A 122 -11.40 -1.45 -21.10
N VAL A 123 -11.02 -2.72 -21.15
CA VAL A 123 -10.85 -3.56 -19.94
C VAL A 123 -9.79 -2.97 -19.01
N LEU A 124 -8.69 -2.44 -19.54
CA LEU A 124 -7.67 -1.78 -18.73
C LEU A 124 -8.19 -0.49 -18.09
N ALA A 125 -8.95 0.31 -18.84
CA ALA A 125 -9.55 1.54 -18.32
C ALA A 125 -10.55 1.27 -17.20
N GLU A 126 -11.38 0.23 -17.33
CA GLU A 126 -12.32 -0.19 -16.28
C GLU A 126 -11.59 -0.63 -15.01
N LYS A 127 -10.54 -1.46 -15.15
CA LYS A 127 -9.71 -1.89 -14.01
C LYS A 127 -9.07 -0.73 -13.28
N LEU A 128 -8.57 0.28 -14.00
CA LEU A 128 -8.00 1.48 -13.38
C LEU A 128 -9.07 2.28 -12.63
N ARG A 129 -10.28 2.35 -13.17
CA ARG A 129 -11.40 3.06 -12.54
C ARG A 129 -11.83 2.37 -11.24
N GLU A 130 -11.88 1.04 -11.24
CA GLU A 130 -12.20 0.24 -10.06
C GLU A 130 -11.13 0.40 -8.96
N LEU A 131 -9.84 0.30 -9.32
CA LEU A 131 -8.75 0.52 -8.37
C LEU A 131 -8.77 1.93 -7.78
N GLN A 132 -9.07 2.95 -8.58
CA GLN A 132 -9.21 4.32 -8.08
C GLN A 132 -10.40 4.47 -7.13
N ALA A 133 -11.52 3.78 -7.39
CA ALA A 133 -12.67 3.79 -6.50
C ALA A 133 -12.32 3.14 -5.15
N GLN A 134 -11.70 1.96 -5.17
CA GLN A 134 -11.24 1.27 -3.96
C GLN A 134 -10.26 2.14 -3.17
N ARG A 135 -9.31 2.81 -3.83
CA ARG A 135 -8.35 3.71 -3.16
C ARG A 135 -9.04 4.88 -2.46
N ARG A 136 -10.04 5.49 -3.08
CA ARG A 136 -10.82 6.59 -2.47
C ARG A 136 -11.59 6.15 -1.23
N GLU A 137 -12.07 4.91 -1.20
CA GLU A 137 -12.74 4.35 -0.01
C GLU A 137 -11.76 4.15 1.14
N HIS A 138 -10.52 3.76 0.85
CA HIS A 138 -9.45 3.60 1.85
C HIS A 138 -8.86 4.93 2.33
N ASP A 139 -8.76 5.95 1.47
CA ASP A 139 -8.16 7.25 1.82
C ASP A 139 -9.12 8.15 2.64
N ARG A 140 -10.44 8.02 2.43
CA ARG A 140 -11.47 8.79 3.17
C ARG A 140 -11.38 8.72 4.70
N PRO A 141 -11.24 7.55 5.34
CA PRO A 141 -11.09 7.51 6.79
C PRO A 141 -9.78 8.19 7.22
N ALA A 142 -8.69 8.00 6.48
CA ALA A 142 -7.38 8.55 6.83
C ALA A 142 -7.37 10.09 6.85
N GLU A 143 -8.02 10.73 5.87
CA GLU A 143 -8.14 12.20 5.83
C GLU A 143 -8.94 12.76 7.00
N VAL A 144 -10.07 12.14 7.33
CA VAL A 144 -10.91 12.57 8.47
C VAL A 144 -10.19 12.36 9.81
N PHE A 145 -9.41 11.29 9.94
CA PHE A 145 -8.58 11.08 11.11
C PHE A 145 -7.43 12.10 11.18
N ALA A 146 -6.75 12.38 10.08
CA ALA A 146 -5.66 13.35 10.01
C ALA A 146 -6.12 14.78 10.34
N GLU A 147 -7.29 15.19 9.86
CA GLU A 147 -7.85 16.51 10.16
C GLU A 147 -8.21 16.63 11.65
N LYS A 148 -8.84 15.59 12.22
CA LYS A 148 -9.20 15.56 13.65
C LYS A 148 -7.97 15.54 14.55
N THR A 149 -6.93 14.78 14.20
CA THR A 149 -5.69 14.75 14.97
C THR A 149 -4.95 16.07 14.87
N ALA A 150 -4.87 16.69 13.69
CA ALA A 150 -4.28 18.02 13.52
C ALA A 150 -5.01 19.09 14.36
N LEU A 151 -6.34 19.08 14.36
CA LEU A 151 -7.14 20.00 15.18
C LEU A 151 -6.92 19.76 16.68
N ALA A 152 -6.89 18.50 17.12
CA ALA A 152 -6.64 18.14 18.51
C ALA A 152 -5.22 18.53 18.96
N MET A 153 -4.21 18.35 18.11
CA MET A 153 -2.83 18.76 18.38
C MET A 153 -2.69 20.29 18.44
N SER A 154 -3.38 21.02 17.57
CA SER A 154 -3.40 22.48 17.61
C SER A 154 -4.05 23.01 18.89
N ALA A 155 -5.20 22.43 19.28
CA ALA A 155 -5.89 22.77 20.52
C ALA A 155 -5.06 22.46 21.77
N SER A 156 -4.42 21.29 21.81
CA SER A 156 -3.56 20.90 22.94
C SER A 156 -2.32 21.80 23.04
N SER A 157 -1.69 22.15 21.92
CA SER A 157 -0.54 23.07 21.91
C SER A 157 -0.90 24.46 22.46
N THR A 158 -2.09 24.95 22.16
CA THR A 158 -2.60 26.24 22.64
C THR A 158 -2.88 26.19 24.14
N ALA A 159 -3.49 25.11 24.62
CA ALA A 159 -3.74 24.89 26.05
C ALA A 159 -2.44 24.80 26.86
N VAL A 160 -1.44 24.06 26.36
CA VAL A 160 -0.11 23.95 26.98
C VAL A 160 0.61 25.30 27.02
N ARG A 161 0.53 26.10 25.96
CA ARG A 161 1.09 27.47 25.98
C ARG A 161 0.42 28.35 27.03
N GLY A 162 -0.90 28.23 27.17
CA GLY A 162 -1.66 28.96 28.20
C GLY A 162 -1.22 28.59 29.61
N SER A 163 -1.04 27.31 29.90
CA SER A 163 -0.57 26.86 31.23
C SER A 163 0.86 27.27 31.52
N VAL A 164 1.77 27.19 30.54
CA VAL A 164 3.16 27.65 30.68
C VAL A 164 3.22 29.16 30.95
N LEU A 165 2.44 29.96 30.23
CA LEU A 165 2.38 31.40 30.48
C LEU A 165 1.83 31.73 31.87
N ALA A 166 0.86 30.97 32.36
CA ALA A 166 0.37 31.12 33.73
C ALA A 166 1.45 30.77 34.76
N ASP A 167 2.23 29.72 34.51
CA ASP A 167 3.33 29.29 35.40
C ASP A 167 4.48 30.31 35.40
N LEU A 168 4.81 30.92 34.25
CA LEU A 168 5.85 31.96 34.14
C LEU A 168 5.49 33.26 34.85
N ARG A 169 4.21 33.52 35.14
CA ARG A 169 3.81 34.67 35.99
C ARG A 169 4.17 34.47 37.45
N ASN A 170 4.49 33.25 37.89
CA ASN A 170 4.90 32.96 39.25
C ASN A 170 6.44 32.99 39.39
N PRO A 171 7.00 33.90 40.22
CA PRO A 171 8.45 34.02 40.39
C PRO A 171 9.10 32.79 41.04
N VAL A 172 8.34 31.96 41.75
CA VAL A 172 8.83 30.67 42.29
C VAL A 172 8.97 29.64 41.17
N SER A 173 7.98 29.53 40.29
CA SER A 173 8.00 28.62 39.13
C SER A 173 9.13 28.97 38.15
N VAL A 174 9.38 30.26 37.90
CA VAL A 174 10.50 30.72 37.07
C VAL A 174 11.85 30.30 37.64
N ARG A 175 12.08 30.50 38.95
CA ARG A 175 13.31 30.07 39.61
C ARG A 175 13.51 28.56 39.53
N ARG A 176 12.44 27.78 39.71
CA ARG A 176 12.48 26.32 39.56
C ARG A 176 12.85 25.90 38.13
N ALA A 177 12.27 26.56 37.12
CA ALA A 177 12.57 26.27 35.72
C ALA A 177 14.04 26.54 35.37
N ILE A 178 14.62 27.63 35.88
CA ILE A 178 16.05 27.94 35.72
C ILE A 178 16.91 26.86 36.37
N VAL A 179 16.64 26.50 37.64
CA VAL A 179 17.40 25.45 38.34
C VAL A 179 17.31 24.11 37.59
N LEU A 180 16.12 23.74 37.11
CA LEU A 180 15.93 22.50 36.33
C LEU A 180 16.74 22.52 35.02
N ARG A 181 16.83 23.67 34.35
CA ARG A 181 17.67 23.81 33.16
C ARG A 181 19.17 23.69 33.48
N GLU A 182 19.63 24.19 34.62
CA GLU A 182 21.03 24.05 35.03
C GLU A 182 21.37 22.59 35.42
N VAL A 183 20.43 21.89 36.09
CA VAL A 183 20.63 20.51 36.54
C VAL A 183 20.50 19.49 35.40
N LEU A 184 19.49 19.67 34.52
CA LEU A 184 19.16 18.72 33.45
C LEU A 184 19.70 19.13 32.07
N GLY A 185 20.23 20.36 31.94
CA GLY A 185 20.74 20.91 30.69
C GLY A 185 19.66 21.43 29.74
N THR A 186 20.06 21.71 28.49
CA THR A 186 19.14 22.18 27.44
C THR A 186 18.07 21.10 27.15
N PRO A 187 16.78 21.46 27.21
CA PRO A 187 15.70 20.51 26.93
C PRO A 187 15.83 19.97 25.51
N VAL A 188 15.48 18.70 25.32
CA VAL A 188 15.73 17.94 24.08
C VAL A 188 15.09 18.60 22.84
N GLY A 189 13.95 19.27 23.00
CA GLY A 189 13.27 19.99 21.91
C GLY A 189 13.90 21.34 21.52
N LEU A 190 14.94 21.79 22.22
CA LEU A 190 15.74 22.98 21.87
C LEU A 190 17.16 22.62 21.43
N ARG A 191 17.45 21.32 21.21
CA ARG A 191 18.73 20.84 20.67
C ARG A 191 18.67 20.71 19.16
#